data_AF-A0A1M6H4T6-F1
#
_entry.id   AF-A0A1M6H4T6-F1
#
_cell.length_a   1.000
_cell.length_b   1.000
_cell.length_c   1.000
_cell.angle_alpha   90.00
_cell.angle_beta   90.00
_cell.angle_gamma   90.00
#
_symmetry.space_group_name_H-M   'P 1'
#
loop_
_entity.id
_entity.type
_entity.pdbx_description
1 polymer ?
#
loop_
_entity_poly.entity_id
_entity_poly.type
_entity_poly.pdbx_seq_one_letter_code
_entity_poly.pdbx_strand_id
1 'polypeptide(L)'
;MLNYYISKKGNFTHQEFNNEIELAIAYFSENLKPNKVIFNKTRHSINICYTINDIEYEGTYISIQITIKEKTIGVIDCFLDNKKIFMELSYTSV
;
A
#
# COMPACT_ATOMS: atom_id res chain seq x y z
N MET A 1 -14.13 11.33 2.81
CA MET A 1 -12.70 11.07 3.09
C MET A 1 -12.41 9.68 2.55
N LEU A 2 -11.41 9.53 1.68
CA LEU A 2 -11.04 8.19 1.21
C LEU A 2 -10.37 7.44 2.35
N ASN A 3 -10.70 6.16 2.48
CA ASN A 3 -10.07 5.27 3.45
C ASN A 3 -9.83 3.94 2.75
N TYR A 4 -8.61 3.43 2.87
CA TYR A 4 -8.23 2.12 2.36
C TYR A 4 -7.30 1.49 3.36
N TYR A 5 -7.73 0.40 3.96
CA TYR A 5 -6.95 -0.34 4.94
C TYR A 5 -7.18 -1.83 4.77
N ILE A 6 -6.09 -2.58 4.70
CA ILE A 6 -6.06 -4.03 4.66
C ILE A 6 -4.98 -4.47 5.63
N SER A 7 -5.31 -5.41 6.52
CA SER A 7 -4.35 -6.07 7.39
C SER A 7 -4.74 -7.54 7.50
N LYS A 8 -3.87 -8.42 7.03
CA LYS A 8 -4.19 -9.85 6.87
C LYS A 8 -3.03 -10.69 7.40
N LYS A 9 -3.37 -11.78 8.10
CA LYS A 9 -2.45 -12.86 8.48
C LYS A 9 -2.76 -14.08 7.63
N GLY A 10 -1.75 -14.80 7.14
CA GLY A 10 -1.96 -15.89 6.19
C GLY A 10 -0.66 -16.54 5.73
N ASN A 11 -0.67 -17.15 4.55
CA ASN A 11 0.52 -17.62 3.85
C ASN A 11 0.50 -17.01 2.45
N PHE A 12 1.00 -15.79 2.32
CA PHE A 12 0.89 -15.01 1.10
C PHE A 12 2.01 -15.34 0.11
N THR A 13 1.75 -15.04 -1.15
CA THR A 13 2.72 -15.00 -2.24
C THR A 13 2.98 -13.56 -2.66
N HIS A 14 4.10 -13.30 -3.33
CA HIS A 14 4.34 -12.00 -3.94
C HIS A 14 3.27 -11.63 -4.98
N GLN A 15 2.68 -12.64 -5.65
CA GLN A 15 1.60 -12.39 -6.59
C GLN A 15 0.35 -11.88 -5.88
N GLU A 16 -0.06 -12.49 -4.77
CA GLU A 16 -1.21 -12.03 -3.98
C GLU A 16 -0.97 -10.61 -3.44
N PHE A 17 0.24 -10.33 -2.96
CA PHE A 17 0.60 -8.98 -2.52
C PHE A 17 0.50 -7.95 -3.65
N ASN A 18 1.02 -8.27 -4.84
CA ASN A 18 0.89 -7.39 -6.02
C ASN A 18 -0.57 -7.20 -6.45
N ASN A 19 -1.38 -8.25 -6.42
CA ASN A 19 -2.80 -8.17 -6.74
C ASN A 19 -3.53 -7.19 -5.79
N GLU A 20 -3.20 -7.23 -4.49
CA GLU A 20 -3.82 -6.35 -3.49
C GLU A 20 -3.40 -4.89 -3.70
N ILE A 21 -2.16 -4.64 -4.14
CA ILE A 21 -1.70 -3.31 -4.57
C ILE A 21 -2.49 -2.83 -5.79
N GLU A 22 -2.68 -3.69 -6.79
CA GLU A 22 -3.45 -3.35 -8.00
C GLU A 22 -4.92 -3.03 -7.67
N LEU A 23 -5.53 -3.79 -6.76
CA LEU A 23 -6.88 -3.52 -6.27
C LEU A 23 -6.97 -2.18 -5.54
N ALA A 24 -5.95 -1.82 -4.75
CA ALA A 24 -5.89 -0.51 -4.12
C ALA A 24 -5.83 0.62 -5.16
N ILE A 25 -4.94 0.50 -6.15
CA ILE A 25 -4.82 1.47 -7.24
C ILE A 25 -6.14 1.60 -8.02
N ALA A 26 -6.82 0.48 -8.31
CA ALA A 26 -8.10 0.48 -8.99
C ALA A 26 -9.18 1.20 -8.16
N TYR A 27 -9.27 0.89 -6.86
CA TYR A 27 -10.19 1.56 -5.93
C TYR A 27 -9.99 3.08 -5.96
N PHE A 28 -8.76 3.56 -5.84
CA PHE A 28 -8.47 5.01 -5.89
C PHE A 28 -8.77 5.60 -7.26
N SER A 29 -8.40 4.90 -8.33
CA SER A 29 -8.66 5.33 -9.71
C SER A 29 -10.15 5.52 -9.98
N GLU A 30 -11.01 4.67 -9.42
CA GLU A 30 -12.46 4.75 -9.58
C GLU A 30 -13.08 5.85 -8.72
N ASN A 31 -12.70 5.94 -7.44
CA ASN A 31 -13.29 6.90 -6.51
C ASN A 31 -12.82 8.35 -6.74
N LEU A 32 -11.73 8.56 -7.48
CA LEU A 32 -11.19 9.89 -7.78
C LEU A 32 -11.55 10.41 -9.19
N LYS A 33 -12.37 9.67 -9.96
CA LYS A 33 -12.93 10.17 -11.24
C LYS A 33 -13.75 11.45 -10.97
N PRO A 34 -13.64 12.49 -11.82
CA PRO A 34 -13.03 12.56 -13.15
C PRO A 34 -11.58 13.09 -13.19
N ASN A 35 -10.88 13.14 -12.05
CA ASN A 35 -9.55 13.74 -12.03
C ASN A 35 -8.51 12.82 -12.72
N LYS A 36 -7.53 13.41 -13.41
CA LYS A 36 -6.34 12.67 -13.87
C LYS A 36 -5.50 12.33 -12.64
N VAL A 37 -5.64 11.08 -12.17
CA VAL A 37 -4.87 10.54 -11.05
C VAL A 37 -3.56 9.94 -11.58
N ILE A 38 -2.46 10.20 -10.87
CA ILE A 38 -1.15 9.62 -11.13
C ILE A 38 -0.73 8.84 -9.89
N PHE A 39 -0.24 7.62 -10.09
CA PHE A 39 0.30 6.75 -9.06
C PHE A 39 1.81 6.60 -9.28
N ASN A 40 2.61 7.06 -8.32
CA ASN A 40 4.06 6.99 -8.41
C ASN A 40 4.60 6.14 -7.28
N LYS A 41 5.35 5.09 -7.60
CA LYS A 41 6.11 4.34 -6.59
C LYS A 41 7.28 5.20 -6.12
N THR A 42 7.20 5.68 -4.88
CA THR A 42 8.20 6.61 -4.29
C THR A 42 9.23 5.88 -3.46
N ARG A 43 8.87 4.70 -2.92
CA ARG A 43 9.79 3.88 -2.12
C ARG A 43 9.67 2.40 -2.45
N HIS A 44 10.82 1.73 -2.42
CA HIS A 44 10.94 0.28 -2.39
C HIS A 44 12.03 -0.09 -1.40
N SER A 45 11.69 -0.81 -0.34
CA SER A 45 12.65 -1.32 0.63
C SER A 45 12.35 -2.80 0.84
N ILE A 46 13.37 -3.65 0.75
CA ILE A 46 13.18 -5.11 0.83
C ILE A 46 13.37 -5.69 2.24
N ASN A 47 13.93 -4.90 3.17
CA ASN A 47 14.21 -5.28 4.55
C ASN A 47 13.88 -4.11 5.49
N ILE A 48 12.60 -3.74 5.59
CA ILE A 48 12.16 -2.78 6.60
C ILE A 48 11.67 -3.56 7.83
N CYS A 49 12.12 -3.19 9.02
CA CYS A 49 11.49 -3.63 10.26
C CYS A 49 10.30 -2.73 10.55
N TYR A 50 9.16 -3.34 10.86
CA TYR A 50 7.92 -2.63 11.11
C TYR A 50 7.18 -3.32 12.26
N THR A 51 6.70 -2.53 13.21
CA THR A 51 5.96 -3.04 14.37
C THR A 51 4.48 -2.77 14.18
N ILE A 52 3.68 -3.83 14.17
CA ILE A 52 2.23 -3.74 14.07
C ILE A 52 1.61 -4.50 15.23
N ASN A 53 0.81 -3.81 16.04
CA ASN A 53 0.15 -4.39 17.22
C ASN A 53 1.14 -5.15 18.12
N ASP A 54 2.27 -4.51 18.45
CA ASP A 54 3.36 -5.07 19.27
C ASP A 54 4.06 -6.32 18.70
N ILE A 55 3.83 -6.64 17.42
CA ILE A 55 4.52 -7.72 16.71
C ILE A 55 5.49 -7.10 15.71
N GLU A 56 6.75 -7.52 15.79
CA GLU A 56 7.78 -7.12 14.82
C GLU A 56 7.71 -8.00 13.57
N TYR A 57 7.66 -7.34 12.43
CA TYR A 57 7.75 -7.93 11.11
C TYR A 57 8.96 -7.35 10.38
N GLU A 58 9.57 -8.13 9.51
CA GLU A 58 10.63 -7.67 8.62
C GLU A 58 10.23 -8.04 7.20
N GLY A 59 10.23 -7.08 6.29
CA GLY A 59 9.64 -7.34 4.99
C GLY A 59 9.89 -6.33 3.91
N THR A 60 9.24 -6.61 2.79
CA THR A 60 9.16 -5.72 1.64
C THR A 60 8.13 -4.62 1.91
N TYR A 61 8.56 -3.38 1.72
CA TYR A 61 7.75 -2.18 1.82
C TYR A 61 7.78 -1.38 0.52
N ILE A 62 6.60 -1.02 0.04
CA ILE A 62 6.37 -0.22 -1.16
C ILE A 62 5.48 0.95 -0.76
N SER A 63 5.88 2.17 -1.13
CA SER A 63 5.05 3.36 -0.94
C SER A 63 4.65 3.92 -2.31
N ILE A 64 3.36 4.20 -2.48
CA ILE A 64 2.74 4.65 -3.72
C ILE A 64 2.04 5.98 -3.47
N GLN A 65 2.58 7.05 -4.00
CA GLN A 65 2.03 8.38 -3.91
C GLN A 65 0.88 8.57 -4.91
N ILE A 66 -0.22 9.15 -4.44
CA ILE A 66 -1.38 9.51 -5.25
C ILE A 66 -1.36 11.02 -5.51
N THR A 67 -1.33 11.41 -6.78
CA THR A 67 -1.29 12.81 -7.21
C THR A 67 -2.48 13.15 -8.10
N ILE A 68 -3.13 14.29 -7.84
CA ILE A 68 -4.20 14.87 -8.66
C ILE A 68 -3.81 16.29 -9.02
N LYS A 69 -3.83 16.64 -10.32
CA LYS A 69 -3.55 18.01 -10.80
C LYS A 69 -2.29 18.61 -10.14
N GLU A 70 -1.21 17.83 -10.13
CA GLU A 70 0.10 18.18 -9.55
C GLU A 70 0.15 18.32 -8.02
N LYS A 71 -0.94 18.00 -7.31
CA LYS A 71 -0.98 17.96 -5.85
C LYS A 71 -1.02 16.53 -5.34
N THR A 72 -0.11 16.21 -4.43
CA THR A 72 -0.18 14.98 -3.64
C THR A 72 -1.40 15.04 -2.74
N ILE A 73 -2.23 14.00 -2.78
CA ILE A 73 -3.42 13.90 -1.94
C ILE A 73 -3.34 12.76 -0.92
N GLY A 74 -2.31 11.92 -1.03
CA GLY A 74 -2.09 10.82 -0.11
C GLY A 74 -1.09 9.81 -0.63
N VAL A 75 -0.91 8.78 0.18
CA VAL A 75 0.06 7.71 -0.02
C VAL A 75 -0.59 6.39 0.35
N ILE A 76 -0.33 5.35 -0.44
CA ILE A 76 -0.65 3.96 -0.11
C ILE A 76 0.66 3.30 0.30
N ASP A 77 0.73 2.88 1.54
CA ASP A 77 1.86 2.15 2.09
C ASP A 77 1.53 0.66 2.11
N CYS A 78 2.38 -0.15 1.50
CA CYS A 78 2.16 -1.57 1.26
C CYS A 78 3.32 -2.36 1.87
N PHE A 79 3.03 -3.25 2.80
CA PHE A 79 4.00 -4.10 3.49
C PHE A 79 3.67 -5.59 3.29
N LEU A 80 4.70 -6.39 3.02
CA LEU A 80 4.66 -7.84 3.01
C LEU A 80 5.82 -8.36 3.85
N ASP A 81 5.51 -9.12 4.90
CA ASP A 81 6.51 -9.78 5.74
C ASP A 81 7.33 -10.82 4.93
N ASN A 82 8.62 -10.96 5.24
CA ASN A 82 9.53 -11.88 4.56
C ASN A 82 9.18 -13.35 4.80
N LYS A 83 8.58 -13.68 5.95
CA LYS A 83 8.00 -15.01 6.20
C LYS A 83 6.65 -15.18 5.51
N LYS A 84 6.13 -14.11 4.88
CA LYS A 84 4.87 -14.03 4.15
C LYS A 84 3.66 -14.38 4.99
N ILE A 85 3.79 -14.23 6.31
CA ILE A 85 2.71 -14.52 7.25
C ILE A 85 1.78 -13.33 7.49
N PHE A 86 2.17 -12.17 6.98
CA PHE A 86 1.50 -10.91 7.23
C PHE A 86 1.65 -9.97 6.03
N MET A 87 0.58 -9.26 5.70
CA MET A 87 0.61 -8.13 4.78
C MET A 87 -0.30 -7.02 5.30
N GLU A 88 0.07 -5.78 5.00
CA GLU A 88 -0.73 -4.59 5.30
C GLU A 88 -0.68 -3.60 4.15
N LEU A 89 -1.83 -3.04 3.78
CA LEU A 89 -1.92 -1.88 2.90
C LEU A 89 -2.70 -0.80 3.63
N SER A 90 -2.14 0.40 3.75
CA SER A 90 -2.78 1.52 4.43
C SER A 90 -2.69 2.80 3.62
N TYR A 91 -3.80 3.51 3.51
CA TYR A 91 -3.84 4.85 2.93
C TYR A 91 -3.72 5.94 4.00
N THR A 92 -2.84 6.90 3.75
CA THR A 92 -2.70 8.12 4.54
C THR A 92 -2.95 9.33 3.64
N SER A 93 -3.91 10.19 3.99
CA SER A 93 -4.12 11.48 3.32
C SER A 93 -3.02 12.46 3.70
N VAL A 94 -2.60 13.29 2.74
CA VAL A 94 -1.64 14.40 2.93
C VAL A 94 -2.38 15.73 3.01
#